data_AF-V9VIE2-F1
#
_entry.id   AF-V9VIE2-F1
#
_cell.length_a   1.000
_cell.length_b   1.000
_cell.length_c   1.000
_cell.angle_alpha   90.00
_cell.angle_beta   90.00
_cell.angle_gamma   90.00
#
_symmetry.space_group_name_H-M   'P 1'
#
loop_
_entity.id
_entity.type
_entity.pdbx_description
1 polymer ?
#
loop_
_entity_poly.entity_id
_entity_poly.type
_entity_poly.pdbx_seq_one_letter_code
_entity_poly.pdbx_strand_id
1 'polypeptide(L)'
;MAGWIQAQQLQGDALRQMQVLYGQHFPIEVRHYLAQWIESQPWDAIDLDNPQDRAQATQLLEGLVQELQKKAEHQVGEDGFLLKIKLGHYATQLQ
;
A
#
# COMPACT_ATOMS: atom_id res chain seq x y z
N MET A 1 -6.91 7.36 -13.26
CA MET A 1 -5.95 6.24 -13.36
C MET A 1 -4.92 6.43 -12.27
N ALA A 2 -4.57 5.38 -11.54
CA ALA A 2 -3.54 5.46 -10.50
C ALA A 2 -2.15 5.62 -11.14
N GLY A 3 -1.31 6.52 -10.63
CA GLY A 3 0.06 6.75 -11.07
C GLY A 3 0.93 5.47 -10.97
N TRP A 4 0.57 4.56 -10.06
CA TRP A 4 1.18 3.22 -9.98
C TRP A 4 1.13 2.44 -11.29
N ILE A 5 0.04 2.53 -12.06
CA ILE A 5 -0.11 1.78 -13.32
C ILE A 5 0.92 2.26 -14.35
N GLN A 6 1.24 3.56 -14.34
CA GLN A 6 2.29 4.11 -15.20
C GLN A 6 3.67 3.68 -14.72
N ALA A 7 3.89 3.63 -13.40
CA ALA A 7 5.14 3.16 -12.83
C ALA A 7 5.44 1.68 -13.17
N GLN A 8 4.41 0.84 -13.29
CA GLN A 8 4.58 -0.56 -13.71
C GLN A 8 5.03 -0.72 -15.17
N GLN A 9 4.86 0.31 -16.01
CA GLN A 9 5.32 0.29 -17.40
C GLN A 9 6.79 0.71 -17.55
N LEU A 10 7.47 1.07 -16.46
CA LEU A 10 8.88 1.41 -16.47
C LEU A 10 9.72 0.20 -16.90
N GLN A 11 10.80 0.46 -17.63
CA GLN A 11 11.74 -0.55 -18.12
C GLN A 11 13.19 -0.14 -17.79
N GLY A 12 14.12 -1.08 -17.91
CA GLY A 12 15.55 -0.82 -17.75
C GLY A 12 15.93 -0.34 -16.35
N ASP A 13 16.71 0.73 -16.26
CA ASP A 13 17.22 1.24 -14.98
C ASP A 13 16.12 1.90 -14.12
N ALA A 14 15.08 2.48 -14.72
CA ALA A 14 13.97 3.08 -14.00
C ALA A 14 13.16 2.05 -13.20
N LEU A 15 12.93 0.86 -13.79
CA LEU A 15 12.28 -0.26 -13.08
C LEU A 15 13.16 -0.76 -11.92
N ARG A 16 14.48 -0.83 -12.10
CA ARG A 16 15.41 -1.23 -11.04
C ARG A 16 15.40 -0.23 -9.89
N GLN A 17 15.42 1.07 -10.16
CA GLN A 17 15.30 2.09 -9.13
C GLN A 17 13.99 1.97 -8.36
N MET A 18 12.87 1.77 -9.07
CA MET A 18 11.57 1.53 -8.45
C MET A 18 11.59 0.31 -7.52
N GLN A 19 12.19 -0.82 -7.94
CA GLN A 19 12.30 -2.01 -7.10
C GLN A 19 13.14 -1.77 -5.83
N VAL A 20 14.19 -0.96 -5.92
CA VAL A 20 15.01 -0.59 -4.75
C VAL A 20 14.20 0.23 -3.73
N LEU A 21 13.32 1.12 -4.19
CA LEU A 21 12.48 1.95 -3.30
C LEU A 21 11.54 1.10 -2.42
N TYR A 22 11.02 0.00 -2.95
CA TYR A 22 10.09 -0.89 -2.23
C TYR A 22 10.76 -2.04 -1.48
N GLY A 23 12.10 -2.06 -1.36
CA GLY A 23 12.89 -3.18 -0.82
C GLY A 23 12.36 -3.80 0.49
N GLN A 24 12.91 -3.42 1.65
CA GLN A 24 12.46 -3.96 2.95
C GLN A 24 11.51 -3.03 3.71
N HIS A 25 11.25 -1.83 3.19
CA HIS A 25 10.53 -0.78 3.91
C HIS A 25 9.01 -0.86 3.75
N PHE A 26 8.52 -1.22 2.57
CA PHE A 26 7.09 -1.27 2.28
C PHE A 26 6.78 -2.29 1.18
N PRO A 27 5.88 -3.27 1.41
CA PRO A 27 5.61 -4.31 0.42
C PRO A 27 5.05 -3.74 -0.88
N ILE A 28 5.68 -4.09 -2.00
CA ILE A 28 5.27 -3.63 -3.34
C ILE A 28 3.84 -4.10 -3.69
N GLU A 29 3.42 -5.24 -3.13
CA GLU A 29 2.07 -5.77 -3.26
C GLU A 29 1.02 -4.86 -2.60
N VAL A 30 1.30 -4.34 -1.40
CA VAL A 30 0.39 -3.40 -0.71
C VAL A 30 0.26 -2.14 -1.56
N ARG A 31 1.38 -1.62 -2.08
CA ARG A 31 1.36 -0.47 -3.01
C ARG A 31 0.51 -0.75 -4.26
N HIS A 32 0.64 -1.94 -4.84
CA HIS A 32 -0.09 -2.32 -6.04
C HIS A 32 -1.59 -2.48 -5.79
N TYR A 33 -1.97 -3.24 -4.76
CA TYR A 33 -3.37 -3.53 -4.51
C TYR A 33 -4.13 -2.32 -3.98
N LEU A 34 -3.50 -1.46 -3.19
CA LEU A 34 -4.14 -0.26 -2.66
C LEU A 34 -3.72 1.01 -3.38
N ALA A 35 -3.21 0.91 -4.61
CA ALA A 35 -2.65 2.05 -5.35
C ALA A 35 -3.58 3.27 -5.38
N GLN A 36 -4.86 3.05 -5.67
CA GLN A 36 -5.85 4.12 -5.73
C GLN A 36 -6.14 4.75 -4.36
N TRP A 37 -6.22 3.95 -3.31
CA TRP A 37 -6.46 4.45 -1.95
C TRP A 37 -5.24 5.20 -1.42
N ILE A 38 -4.04 4.67 -1.64
CA ILE A 38 -2.79 5.32 -1.24
C ILE A 38 -2.70 6.67 -1.93
N GLU A 39 -2.92 6.74 -3.25
CA GLU A 39 -2.80 7.99 -4.00
C GLU A 39 -3.90 9.03 -3.69
N SER A 40 -4.99 8.64 -3.01
CA SER A 40 -6.03 9.57 -2.58
C SER A 40 -5.81 10.18 -1.20
N GLN A 41 -4.79 9.75 -0.45
CA GLN A 41 -4.53 10.28 0.90
C GLN A 41 -3.77 11.60 0.84
N PRO A 42 -4.02 12.53 1.78
CA PRO A 42 -3.34 13.82 1.83
C PRO A 42 -1.97 13.67 2.52
N TRP A 43 -1.04 12.92 1.91
CA TRP A 43 0.30 12.68 2.49
C TRP A 43 1.06 13.97 2.79
N ASP A 44 0.91 14.99 1.95
CA ASP A 44 1.56 16.29 2.11
C ASP A 44 1.04 17.11 3.31
N ALA A 45 -0.09 16.71 3.90
CA ALA A 45 -0.66 17.37 5.06
C ALA A 45 -0.08 16.86 6.40
N ILE A 46 0.69 15.77 6.38
CA ILE A 46 1.30 15.18 7.58
C ILE A 46 2.73 15.68 7.69
N ASP A 47 2.98 16.53 8.69
CA ASP A 47 4.34 16.92 9.05
C ASP A 47 4.93 15.94 10.06
N LEU A 48 6.05 15.30 9.69
CA LEU A 48 6.75 14.33 10.55
C LEU A 48 7.39 14.99 11.77
N ASP A 49 7.73 16.27 11.67
CA ASP A 49 8.32 17.05 12.74
C ASP A 49 7.26 17.61 13.71
N ASN A 50 5.98 17.56 13.32
CA ASN A 50 4.85 17.98 14.15
C ASN A 50 4.27 16.80 14.95
N PRO A 51 4.37 16.79 16.29
CA PRO A 51 3.82 15.72 17.12
C PRO A 51 2.29 15.59 17.02
N GLN A 52 1.58 16.65 16.63
CA GLN A 52 0.12 16.64 16.50
C GLN A 52 -0.34 15.82 15.30
N ASP A 53 0.46 15.78 14.24
CA ASP A 53 0.13 15.06 13.01
C ASP A 53 0.41 13.55 13.12
N ARG A 54 1.09 13.12 14.19
CA ARG A 54 1.25 11.70 14.52
C ARG A 54 -0.09 10.98 14.65
N ALA A 55 -1.10 11.64 15.21
CA ALA A 55 -2.43 11.05 15.32
C ALA A 55 -3.04 10.80 13.92
N GLN A 56 -2.85 11.74 12.99
CA GLN A 56 -3.29 11.61 11.61
C GLN A 56 -2.52 10.52 10.85
N ALA A 57 -1.20 10.42 11.07
CA ALA A 57 -0.38 9.35 10.51
C ALA A 57 -0.83 7.97 10.98
N THR A 58 -1.15 7.82 12.27
CA THR A 58 -1.73 6.58 12.82
C THR A 58 -3.07 6.26 12.17
N GLN A 59 -3.95 7.26 12.01
CA GLN A 59 -5.25 7.07 11.34
C GLN A 59 -5.09 6.61 9.88
N LEU A 60 -4.10 7.14 9.15
CA LEU A 60 -3.80 6.66 7.80
C LEU A 60 -3.32 5.20 7.81
N LEU A 61 -2.45 4.82 8.77
CA LEU A 61 -2.02 3.43 8.89
C LEU A 61 -3.20 2.49 9.19
N GLU A 62 -4.07 2.87 10.13
CA GLU A 62 -5.29 2.11 10.45
C GLU A 62 -6.21 1.98 9.22
N GLY A 63 -6.40 3.07 8.47
CA GLY A 63 -7.18 3.07 7.23
C GLY A 63 -6.58 2.15 6.15
N LEU A 64 -5.24 2.12 6.02
CA LEU A 64 -4.54 1.22 5.11
C LEU A 64 -4.79 -0.25 5.49
N VAL A 65 -4.67 -0.59 6.78
CA VAL A 65 -4.94 -1.94 7.29
C VAL A 65 -6.39 -2.36 7.03
N GLN A 66 -7.35 -1.46 7.27
CA GLN A 66 -8.77 -1.72 7.02
C GLN A 66 -9.04 -1.98 5.53
N GLU A 67 -8.47 -1.19 4.62
CA GLU A 67 -8.63 -1.42 3.18
C GLU A 67 -7.96 -2.71 2.72
N LEU A 68 -6.84 -3.11 3.31
CA LEU A 68 -6.23 -4.43 3.06
C LEU A 68 -7.17 -5.56 3.47
N GLN A 69 -7.74 -5.50 4.68
CA GLN A 69 -8.67 -6.50 5.20
C GLN A 69 -9.92 -6.58 4.33
N LYS A 70 -10.54 -5.43 4.05
CA LYS A 70 -11.71 -5.34 3.16
C LYS A 70 -11.40 -5.95 1.80
N LYS A 71 -10.25 -5.61 1.21
CA LYS A 71 -9.87 -6.16 -0.10
C LYS A 71 -9.63 -7.67 -0.03
N ALA A 72 -9.09 -8.19 1.07
CA ALA A 72 -8.92 -9.62 1.30
C ALA A 72 -10.27 -10.35 1.40
N GLU A 73 -11.24 -9.78 2.10
CA GLU A 73 -12.59 -10.34 2.27
C GLU A 73 -13.38 -10.39 0.96
N HIS A 74 -13.18 -9.40 0.09
CA HIS A 74 -13.84 -9.32 -1.21
C HIS A 74 -13.24 -10.26 -2.26
N GLN A 75 -12.11 -10.93 -1.99
CA GLN A 75 -11.57 -11.92 -2.92
C GLN A 75 -12.34 -13.24 -2.86
N VAL A 76 -12.82 -13.68 -4.02
CA VAL A 76 -13.58 -14.93 -4.22
C VAL A 76 -12.94 -15.75 -5.34
N GLY A 77 -12.97 -17.07 -5.24
CA GLY A 77 -12.38 -18.00 -6.23
C GLY A 77 -10.96 -18.47 -5.87
N GLU A 78 -10.43 -19.44 -6.63
CA GLU A 78 -9.13 -20.09 -6.35
C GLU A 78 -7.95 -19.11 -6.42
N ASP A 79 -7.91 -18.24 -7.45
CA ASP A 79 -6.88 -17.19 -7.56
C ASP A 79 -7.03 -16.11 -6.46
N GLY A 80 -8.27 -15.87 -6.02
CA GLY A 80 -8.59 -14.96 -4.94
C GLY A 80 -8.13 -15.45 -3.57
N PHE A 81 -8.02 -16.76 -3.37
CA PHE A 81 -7.62 -17.35 -2.09
C PHE A 81 -6.18 -16.99 -1.71
N LEU A 82 -5.23 -17.17 -2.62
CA LEU A 82 -3.82 -16.80 -2.36
C LEU A 82 -3.69 -15.31 -2.09
N LEU A 83 -4.44 -14.49 -2.83
CA LEU A 83 -4.45 -13.05 -2.65
C LEU A 83 -5.03 -12.66 -1.28
N LYS A 84 -6.13 -13.29 -0.85
CA LYS A 84 -6.72 -13.11 0.48
C LYS A 84 -5.71 -13.41 1.59
N ILE A 85 -4.99 -14.53 1.49
CA ILE A 85 -3.96 -14.89 2.48
C ILE A 85 -2.83 -13.85 2.50
N LYS A 86 -2.33 -13.42 1.34
CA LYS A 86 -1.27 -12.39 1.27
C LYS A 86 -1.73 -11.06 1.87
N LEU A 87 -2.91 -10.58 1.50
CA LEU A 87 -3.46 -9.32 2.02
C LEU A 87 -3.69 -9.39 3.53
N GLY A 88 -4.19 -10.51 4.04
CA GLY A 88 -4.32 -10.75 5.48
C GLY A 88 -2.97 -10.71 6.21
N HIS A 89 -1.95 -11.36 5.65
CA HIS A 89 -0.60 -11.31 6.20
C HIS A 89 -0.04 -9.88 6.27
N TYR A 90 -0.19 -9.09 5.20
CA TYR A 90 0.25 -7.70 5.19
C TYR A 90 -0.51 -6.84 6.21
N ALA A 91 -1.81 -7.05 6.37
CA ALA A 91 -2.60 -6.34 7.37
C ALA A 91 -2.08 -6.61 8.79
N THR A 92 -1.75 -7.86 9.12
CA THR A 92 -1.17 -8.21 10.42
C THR A 92 0.27 -7.70 10.60
N GLN A 93 1.07 -7.66 9.53
CA GLN A 93 2.44 -7.15 9.58
C GLN A 93 2.52 -5.63 9.81
N LEU A 94 1.49 -4.90 9.37
CA LEU A 94 1.42 -3.44 9.47
C LEU A 94 0.75 -2.93 10.75
N GLN A 95 0.14 -3.82 11.56
CA GLN A 95 -0.37 -3.53 12.90
C GLN A 95 0.73 -3.65 13.96
#